data_AF-A0A8J2ZFH9-F1
#
_entry.id   AF-A0A8J2ZFH9-F1
#
_cell.length_a   1.000
_cell.length_b   1.000
_cell.length_c   1.000
_cell.angle_alpha   90.00
_cell.angle_beta   90.00
_cell.angle_gamma   90.00
#
_symmetry.space_group_name_H-M   'P 1'
#
loop_
_entity.id
_entity.type
_entity.pdbx_description
1 polymer ?
#
loop_
_entity_poly.entity_id
_entity_poly.type
_entity_poly.pdbx_seq_one_letter_code
_entity_poly.pdbx_strand_id
1 'polypeptide(L)'
;MPRDVVPAAEAFAALAAEIQAGAAGPSPSGTGQAPSAAEIFPELGDLPEWLQNWSVPAWKANAALRGAPDLERLRDALLATDPTRLKDRNTWRHRCVAPLAHEAVLFPDLEPELRRLMHEASDRPGAYDGAYPAAENDAEWDRLLSDTEARLDQGRECTTLGTIFAMAREDGWRDGAGGAAPDTGDASSRLDIAALHIAARPARRTKRKTMLGGVAIIGHVSVIVSPGGLAKSTIATTGCVAVASGKPIFGVPLVRPMPVLMVNAEDDSGEVRLRCEACLAHFKIPLHQAGDLYVCGADALGEFAFTEVDPTTRRERLRLRDIGRLRQLIRQTRAKLVVLDPWSALVPVGANDNGLMYQLMRALKQIAAELECAVVIVAHTRKGAAANGDGAEGTLGAVAVPNAARAVFAVVRPSPSECERRGVAPGDEGNMRDLVAQKANLVPGGTVLSFRLVGVPMDNAEPPEWPEQDWVAVAEPFVPQAPGSFITPQMQREALVTLAKGAQGGTCHYSLKPQAKSRFYLPDVAAALTPHLPGAPASRREGYAKRIVDDLLARGWIGTTQVVVPKTRGGGPNRREGVVVRWVVTPWAGDPQPGPFVA
;
A
#
# COMPACT_ATOMS: atom_id res chain seq x y z
N MET A 1 45.71 4.10 7.24
CA MET A 1 45.06 4.94 6.22
C MET A 1 43.65 4.42 5.99
N PRO A 2 42.61 5.14 6.39
CA PRO A 2 41.29 4.96 5.83
C PRO A 2 41.10 5.91 4.64
N ARG A 3 40.78 5.34 3.48
CA ARG A 3 40.07 6.02 2.40
C ARG A 3 38.62 6.14 2.85
N ASP A 4 38.07 7.34 2.70
CA ASP A 4 36.74 7.65 2.14
C ASP A 4 36.38 9.07 2.59
N VAL A 5 37.14 10.04 2.05
CA VAL A 5 36.73 11.43 2.00
C VAL A 5 35.66 11.49 0.92
N VAL A 6 34.39 11.42 1.33
CA VAL A 6 33.28 11.91 0.52
C VAL A 6 33.65 13.35 0.12
N PRO A 7 33.68 13.71 -1.17
CA PRO A 7 34.04 15.07 -1.57
C PRO A 7 33.11 16.03 -0.85
N ALA A 8 33.65 17.05 -0.19
CA ALA A 8 32.89 18.00 0.63
C ALA A 8 31.65 18.59 -0.07
N ALA A 9 31.64 18.59 -1.41
CA ALA A 9 30.49 18.94 -2.25
C ALA A 9 29.26 18.03 -2.07
N GLU A 10 29.41 16.72 -1.90
CA GLU A 10 28.28 15.79 -1.71
C GLU A 10 27.66 15.92 -0.30
N ALA A 11 28.49 16.16 0.71
CA ALA A 11 28.02 16.49 2.06
C ALA A 11 27.30 17.84 2.09
N PHE A 12 27.77 18.83 1.31
CA PHE A 12 27.10 20.13 1.14
C PHE A 12 25.74 20.00 0.45
N ALA A 13 25.65 19.20 -0.61
CA ALA A 13 24.39 18.98 -1.33
C ALA A 13 23.34 18.29 -0.45
N ALA A 14 23.76 17.35 0.41
CA ALA A 14 22.89 16.71 1.38
C ALA A 14 22.40 17.66 2.48
N LEU A 15 23.30 18.48 3.04
CA LEU A 15 22.99 19.47 4.07
C LEU A 15 22.04 20.56 3.56
N ALA A 16 22.26 21.02 2.33
CA ALA A 16 21.45 22.08 1.76
C ALA A 16 20.05 21.56 1.35
N ALA A 17 19.91 20.28 0.97
CA ALA A 17 18.61 19.66 0.71
C ALA A 17 17.73 19.57 1.97
N GLU A 18 18.35 19.45 3.16
CA GLU A 18 17.65 19.52 4.45
C GLU A 18 17.20 20.94 4.81
N ILE A 19 17.98 21.97 4.48
CA ILE A 19 17.60 23.39 4.68
C ILE A 19 16.34 23.75 3.88
N GLN A 20 16.22 23.23 2.65
CA GLN A 20 15.07 23.51 1.77
C GLN A 20 13.75 22.91 2.28
N ALA A 21 13.82 21.83 3.07
CA ALA A 21 12.64 21.24 3.70
C ALA A 21 12.11 22.04 4.90
N GLY A 22 12.94 22.92 5.49
CA GLY A 22 12.61 23.72 6.68
C GLY A 22 12.10 25.15 6.40
N ALA A 23 12.38 25.72 5.23
CA ALA A 23 12.15 27.17 4.96
C ALA A 23 10.77 27.54 4.36
N ALA A 24 9.79 26.65 4.34
CA ALA A 24 8.42 26.96 3.87
C ALA A 24 7.51 27.60 4.95
N GLY A 25 8.08 28.46 5.80
CA GLY A 25 7.38 29.29 6.79
C GLY A 25 7.41 30.77 6.39
N PRO A 26 6.56 31.63 6.98
CA PRO A 26 6.44 33.03 6.56
C PRO A 26 7.75 33.79 6.81
N SER A 27 8.12 34.63 5.84
CA SER A 27 9.30 35.50 5.87
C SER A 27 9.39 36.29 7.18
N PRO A 28 10.48 36.20 7.96
CA PRO A 28 10.67 37.04 9.13
C PRO A 28 11.09 38.43 8.65
N SER A 29 10.20 39.41 8.81
CA SER A 29 10.59 40.81 8.86
C SER A 29 11.33 41.06 10.18
N GLY A 30 12.66 41.10 10.16
CA GLY A 30 13.44 41.44 11.36
C GLY A 30 14.94 41.32 11.15
N THR A 31 15.67 42.37 11.50
CA THR A 31 17.13 42.55 11.40
C THR A 31 17.94 41.68 12.38
N GLY A 32 17.66 40.38 12.47
CA GLY A 32 18.36 39.45 13.35
C GLY A 32 19.51 38.72 12.66
N GLN A 33 20.67 38.60 13.33
CA GLN A 33 21.80 37.76 12.92
C GLN A 33 21.35 36.32 12.65
N ALA A 34 21.91 35.68 11.61
CA ALA A 34 21.64 34.28 11.29
C ALA A 34 22.10 33.35 12.43
N PRO A 35 21.33 32.31 12.78
CA PRO A 35 21.71 31.36 13.82
C PRO A 35 22.96 30.56 13.42
N SER A 36 23.80 30.24 14.40
CA SER A 36 25.01 29.44 14.22
C SER A 36 24.67 27.97 13.92
N ALA A 37 25.59 27.23 13.29
CA ALA A 37 25.41 25.81 13.01
C ALA A 37 25.13 24.97 14.28
N ALA A 38 25.65 25.40 15.43
CA ALA A 38 25.40 24.79 16.73
C ALA A 38 23.96 25.02 17.25
N GLU A 39 23.32 26.13 16.87
CA GLU A 39 21.92 26.43 17.21
C GLU A 39 20.93 25.69 16.30
N ILE A 40 21.32 25.39 15.06
CA ILE A 40 20.52 24.66 14.09
C ILE A 40 20.63 23.13 14.31
N PHE A 41 21.79 22.64 14.77
CA PHE A 41 22.07 21.21 14.95
C PHE A 41 22.69 20.89 16.33
N PRO A 42 21.88 20.88 17.42
CA PRO A 42 22.39 20.61 18.77
C PRO A 42 22.83 19.15 19.00
N GLU A 43 22.60 18.26 18.03
CA GLU A 43 22.76 16.80 18.18
C GLU A 43 24.12 16.26 17.69
N LEU A 44 25.00 17.13 17.15
CA LEU A 44 26.28 16.72 16.56
C LEU A 44 27.48 16.63 17.54
N GLY A 45 27.29 16.84 18.86
CA GLY A 45 28.38 16.79 19.85
C GLY A 45 29.46 17.86 19.64
N ASP A 46 30.61 17.75 20.32
CA ASP A 46 31.75 18.69 20.20
C ASP A 46 32.32 18.67 18.77
N LEU A 47 31.74 19.48 17.90
CA LEU A 47 32.26 19.77 16.58
C LEU A 47 33.69 20.34 16.71
N PRO A 48 34.62 20.08 15.79
CA PRO A 48 35.91 20.76 15.78
C PRO A 48 35.74 22.29 15.82
N GLU A 49 36.59 23.02 16.53
CA GLU A 49 36.48 24.48 16.75
C GLU A 49 36.31 25.27 15.44
N TRP A 50 36.89 24.77 14.33
CA TRP A 50 36.74 25.37 13.00
C TRP A 50 35.36 25.16 12.37
N LEU A 51 34.64 24.08 12.72
CA LEU A 51 33.26 23.79 12.27
C LEU A 51 32.22 24.48 13.17
N GLN A 52 32.50 24.61 14.46
CA GLN A 52 31.68 25.39 15.42
C GLN A 52 31.59 26.87 15.02
N ASN A 53 32.68 27.40 14.48
CA ASN A 53 32.80 28.77 14.00
C ASN A 53 32.52 28.91 12.49
N TRP A 54 32.01 27.85 11.83
CA TRP A 54 31.76 27.87 10.40
C TRP A 54 30.43 28.57 10.09
N SER A 55 30.50 29.88 9.85
CA SER A 55 29.38 30.64 9.29
C SER A 55 29.48 30.63 7.76
N VAL A 56 28.76 29.72 7.13
CA VAL A 56 28.45 29.87 5.70
C VAL A 56 27.18 30.72 5.64
N PRO A 57 27.22 31.93 5.08
CA PRO A 57 26.02 32.73 4.87
C PRO A 57 24.92 31.89 4.22
N ALA A 58 23.68 32.00 4.70
CA ALA A 58 22.56 31.16 4.24
C ALA A 58 22.38 31.17 2.70
N TRP A 59 22.75 32.28 2.06
CA TRP A 59 22.72 32.39 0.61
C TRP A 59 23.79 31.53 -0.09
N LYS A 60 24.99 31.32 0.48
CA LYS A 60 26.03 30.42 -0.05
C LYS A 60 25.57 28.96 0.00
N ALA A 61 24.83 28.57 1.05
CA ALA A 61 24.21 27.25 1.13
C ALA A 61 23.08 27.08 0.09
N ASN A 62 22.23 28.10 -0.12
CA ASN A 62 21.21 28.09 -1.16
C ASN A 62 21.80 28.10 -2.59
N ALA A 63 22.94 28.77 -2.79
CA ALA A 63 23.66 28.77 -4.05
C ALA A 63 24.10 27.36 -4.45
N ALA A 64 24.63 26.59 -3.51
CA ALA A 64 25.09 25.21 -3.74
C ALA A 64 23.94 24.25 -4.16
N LEU A 65 22.68 24.58 -3.84
CA LEU A 65 21.50 23.83 -4.29
C LEU A 65 20.99 24.26 -5.66
N ARG A 66 21.27 25.50 -6.03
CA ARG A 66 20.85 26.06 -7.30
C ARG A 66 21.82 25.53 -8.34
N GLY A 67 21.34 24.79 -9.34
CA GLY A 67 22.17 24.40 -10.48
C GLY A 67 22.77 25.63 -11.15
N ALA A 68 24.00 25.49 -11.67
CA ALA A 68 24.66 26.55 -12.42
C ALA A 68 23.77 27.09 -13.55
N PRO A 69 23.78 28.41 -13.83
CA PRO A 69 23.00 28.99 -14.91
C PRO A 69 23.46 28.42 -16.27
N ASP A 70 22.49 28.14 -17.13
CA ASP A 70 22.75 27.81 -18.53
C ASP A 70 23.26 29.08 -19.24
N LEU A 71 24.57 29.12 -19.49
CA LEU A 71 25.25 30.28 -20.09
C LEU A 71 24.82 30.53 -21.53
N GLU A 72 24.53 29.48 -22.31
CA GLU A 72 24.06 29.65 -23.69
C GLU A 72 22.66 30.26 -23.70
N ARG A 73 21.77 29.73 -22.86
CA ARG A 73 20.42 30.28 -22.69
C ARG A 73 20.44 31.72 -22.18
N LEU A 74 21.32 32.02 -21.24
CA LEU A 74 21.47 33.37 -20.70
C LEU A 74 22.01 34.33 -21.76
N ARG A 75 23.00 33.89 -22.55
CA ARG A 75 23.54 34.64 -23.68
C ARG A 75 22.46 34.92 -24.72
N ASP A 76 21.70 33.91 -25.12
CA ASP A 76 20.60 34.06 -26.08
C ASP A 76 19.53 35.05 -25.59
N ALA A 77 19.14 34.98 -24.31
CA ALA A 77 18.18 35.91 -23.74
C ALA A 77 18.72 37.35 -23.68
N LEU A 78 19.97 37.53 -23.25
CA LEU A 78 20.59 38.85 -23.15
C LEU A 78 20.78 39.48 -24.54
N LEU A 79 21.22 38.70 -25.53
CA LEU A 79 21.36 39.13 -26.92
C LEU A 79 20.01 39.36 -27.62
N ALA A 80 18.93 38.72 -27.19
CA ALA A 80 17.58 38.97 -27.70
C ALA A 80 16.90 40.20 -27.09
N THR A 81 17.41 40.73 -25.98
CA THR A 81 16.86 41.95 -25.35
C THR A 81 17.07 43.17 -26.23
N ASP A 82 16.06 44.04 -26.34
CA ASP A 82 16.11 45.32 -27.05
C ASP A 82 17.19 46.22 -26.40
N PRO A 83 18.24 46.62 -27.15
CA PRO A 83 19.32 47.44 -26.61
C PRO A 83 18.86 48.75 -25.95
N THR A 84 17.73 49.32 -26.38
CA THR A 84 17.19 50.58 -25.83
C THR A 84 16.78 50.47 -24.36
N ARG A 85 16.56 49.26 -23.83
CA ARG A 85 16.28 49.00 -22.41
C ARG A 85 17.50 49.14 -21.51
N LEU A 86 18.68 49.21 -22.12
CA LEU A 86 20.01 49.22 -21.52
C LEU A 86 20.80 50.49 -21.92
N LYS A 87 20.10 51.51 -22.43
CA LYS A 87 20.70 52.71 -23.03
C LYS A 87 21.35 53.68 -22.04
N ASP A 88 20.93 53.69 -20.79
CA ASP A 88 21.43 54.64 -19.78
C ASP A 88 22.17 53.91 -18.66
N ARG A 89 23.02 54.65 -17.93
CA ARG A 89 23.93 54.05 -16.95
C ARG A 89 23.18 53.34 -15.82
N ASN A 90 22.03 53.88 -15.44
CA ASN A 90 21.24 53.33 -14.35
C ASN A 90 20.55 52.03 -14.78
N THR A 91 19.97 52.00 -15.98
CA THR A 91 19.36 50.78 -16.52
C THR A 91 20.40 49.70 -16.86
N TRP A 92 21.57 50.05 -17.40
CA TRP A 92 22.69 49.12 -17.61
C TRP A 92 23.10 48.45 -16.30
N ARG A 93 23.36 49.27 -15.26
CA ARG A 93 23.74 48.82 -13.92
C ARG A 93 22.73 47.85 -13.33
N HIS A 94 21.44 48.23 -13.32
CA HIS A 94 20.41 47.47 -12.60
C HIS A 94 19.82 46.30 -13.40
N ARG A 95 19.85 46.33 -14.73
CA ARG A 95 19.17 45.33 -15.57
C ARG A 95 20.11 44.35 -16.25
N CYS A 96 21.41 44.67 -16.35
CA CYS A 96 22.42 43.80 -16.94
C CYS A 96 23.49 43.43 -15.89
N VAL A 97 24.25 44.41 -15.41
CA VAL A 97 25.44 44.14 -14.57
C VAL A 97 25.07 43.52 -13.22
N ALA A 98 24.08 44.06 -12.50
CA ALA A 98 23.69 43.55 -11.18
C ALA A 98 23.14 42.10 -11.22
N PRO A 99 22.23 41.72 -12.16
CA PRO A 99 21.83 40.32 -12.36
C PRO A 99 22.98 39.35 -12.62
N LEU A 100 23.96 39.74 -13.45
CA LEU A 100 25.09 38.90 -13.81
C LEU A 100 26.10 38.80 -12.65
N ALA A 101 26.38 39.90 -11.96
CA ALA A 101 27.21 39.93 -10.77
C ALA A 101 26.61 39.08 -9.64
N HIS A 102 25.28 39.08 -9.49
CA HIS A 102 24.60 38.18 -8.56
C HIS A 102 24.90 36.71 -8.84
N GLU A 103 24.80 36.26 -10.10
CA GLU A 103 25.16 34.87 -10.41
C GLU A 103 26.65 34.58 -10.28
N ALA A 104 27.53 35.54 -10.58
CA ALA A 104 28.96 35.38 -10.39
C ALA A 104 29.33 35.22 -8.90
N VAL A 105 28.60 35.89 -8.00
CA VAL A 105 28.75 35.71 -6.55
C VAL A 105 28.25 34.33 -6.09
N LEU A 106 27.18 33.79 -6.70
CA LEU A 106 26.67 32.44 -6.41
C LEU A 106 27.55 31.32 -7.02
N PHE A 107 28.15 31.58 -8.18
CA PHE A 107 28.96 30.65 -8.96
C PHE A 107 30.29 31.29 -9.36
N PRO A 108 31.27 31.38 -8.43
CA PRO A 108 32.54 32.03 -8.69
C PRO A 108 33.32 31.45 -9.89
N ASP A 109 33.15 30.16 -10.15
CA ASP A 109 33.77 29.47 -11.28
C ASP A 109 33.28 29.97 -12.65
N LEU A 110 32.11 30.64 -12.70
CA LEU A 110 31.52 31.20 -13.93
C LEU A 110 31.70 32.72 -14.04
N GLU A 111 32.38 33.36 -13.08
CA GLU A 111 32.64 34.81 -13.11
C GLU A 111 33.31 35.25 -14.42
N PRO A 112 34.34 34.55 -14.96
CA PRO A 112 34.97 34.97 -16.21
C PRO A 112 34.04 34.90 -17.42
N GLU A 113 33.16 33.90 -17.49
CA GLU A 113 32.16 33.71 -18.54
C GLU A 113 31.05 34.77 -18.46
N LEU A 114 30.54 35.05 -17.26
CA LEU A 114 29.49 36.05 -17.04
C LEU A 114 30.01 37.48 -17.29
N ARG A 115 31.26 37.76 -16.91
CA ARG A 115 31.94 39.03 -17.20
C ARG A 115 32.15 39.21 -18.71
N ARG A 116 32.54 38.16 -19.42
CA ARG A 116 32.63 38.18 -20.89
C ARG A 116 31.27 38.44 -21.54
N LEU A 117 30.21 37.83 -21.04
CA LEU A 117 28.86 38.04 -21.54
C LEU A 117 28.37 39.48 -21.32
N MET A 118 28.71 40.10 -20.19
CA MET A 118 28.45 41.52 -19.95
C MET A 118 29.11 42.40 -21.01
N HIS A 119 30.40 42.17 -21.31
CA HIS A 119 31.13 42.93 -22.33
C HIS A 119 30.55 42.72 -23.74
N GLU A 120 30.16 41.48 -24.07
CA GLU A 120 29.48 41.18 -25.33
C GLU A 120 28.16 41.96 -25.47
N ALA A 121 27.40 42.10 -24.38
CA ALA A 121 26.17 42.88 -24.38
C ALA A 121 26.42 44.40 -24.50
N SER A 122 27.51 44.92 -23.93
CA SER A 122 27.86 46.35 -24.04
C SER A 122 28.37 46.74 -25.42
N ASP A 123 28.89 45.79 -26.20
CA ASP A 123 29.39 46.02 -27.55
C ASP A 123 28.26 46.12 -28.61
N ARG A 124 27.00 45.90 -28.22
CA ARG A 124 25.86 45.94 -29.14
C ARG A 124 25.45 47.38 -29.48
N PRO A 125 25.27 47.72 -30.77
CA PRO A 125 24.79 49.04 -31.18
C PRO A 125 23.44 49.38 -30.52
N GLY A 126 23.40 50.48 -29.77
CA GLY A 126 22.21 50.94 -29.06
C GLY A 126 22.06 50.43 -27.63
N ALA A 127 22.93 49.52 -27.17
CA ALA A 127 23.16 49.29 -25.75
C ALA A 127 24.11 50.40 -25.30
N TYR A 128 23.66 51.24 -24.37
CA TYR A 128 24.45 52.31 -23.78
C TYR A 128 25.19 53.26 -24.76
N ASP A 129 24.47 54.19 -25.43
CA ASP A 129 25.03 55.27 -26.28
C ASP A 129 26.27 54.93 -27.14
N GLY A 130 26.35 53.70 -27.67
CA GLY A 130 27.40 53.25 -28.58
C GLY A 130 28.19 52.03 -28.08
N ALA A 131 28.92 52.19 -26.98
CA ALA A 131 29.64 51.13 -26.25
C ALA A 131 30.16 51.69 -24.90
N TYR A 132 30.00 50.96 -23.79
CA TYR A 132 30.56 51.34 -22.50
C TYR A 132 32.09 51.12 -22.53
N PRO A 133 32.95 52.08 -22.10
CA PRO A 133 34.39 51.84 -22.05
C PRO A 133 34.71 50.62 -21.16
N ALA A 134 35.45 49.64 -21.68
CA ALA A 134 35.72 48.37 -21.00
C ALA A 134 36.24 48.57 -19.55
N ALA A 135 37.14 49.53 -19.36
CA ALA A 135 37.69 49.87 -18.04
C ALA A 135 36.64 50.39 -17.04
N GLU A 136 35.65 51.15 -17.51
CA GLU A 136 34.57 51.62 -16.65
C GLU A 136 33.54 50.51 -16.39
N ASN A 137 33.31 49.61 -17.37
CA ASN A 137 32.42 48.47 -17.24
C ASN A 137 32.96 47.46 -16.23
N ASP A 138 34.28 47.23 -16.27
CA ASP A 138 35.03 46.43 -15.31
C ASP A 138 34.98 47.03 -13.89
N ALA A 139 35.15 48.35 -13.77
CA ALA A 139 35.02 49.02 -12.48
C ALA A 139 33.60 48.95 -11.89
N GLU A 140 32.56 48.97 -12.74
CA GLU A 140 31.18 48.79 -12.31
C GLU A 140 30.87 47.34 -11.94
N TRP A 141 31.44 46.36 -12.67
CA TRP A 141 31.38 44.94 -12.36
C TRP A 141 31.98 44.65 -10.98
N ASP A 142 33.23 45.06 -10.75
CA ASP A 142 33.93 44.80 -9.48
C ASP A 142 33.18 45.45 -8.29
N ARG A 143 32.64 46.66 -8.50
CA ARG A 143 31.79 47.33 -7.49
C ARG A 143 30.53 46.55 -7.19
N LEU A 144 29.81 46.08 -8.22
CA LEU A 144 28.55 45.36 -8.06
C LEU A 144 28.74 43.93 -7.55
N LEU A 145 29.85 43.28 -7.87
CA LEU A 145 30.22 41.99 -7.32
C LEU A 145 30.38 42.12 -5.80
N SER A 146 31.15 43.12 -5.35
CA SER A 146 31.34 43.42 -3.92
C SER A 146 30.05 43.88 -3.22
N ASP A 147 29.26 44.76 -3.84
CA ASP A 147 27.97 45.21 -3.30
C ASP A 147 26.98 44.04 -3.18
N THR A 148 26.95 43.15 -4.16
CA THR A 148 26.03 41.99 -4.16
C THR A 148 26.40 40.99 -3.08
N GLU A 149 27.69 40.67 -2.90
CA GLU A 149 28.14 39.81 -1.81
C GLU A 149 27.78 40.41 -0.44
N ALA A 150 28.05 41.70 -0.24
CA ALA A 150 27.71 42.40 1.00
C ALA A 150 26.18 42.45 1.26
N ARG A 151 25.37 42.62 0.22
CA ARG A 151 23.90 42.58 0.33
C ARG A 151 23.39 41.19 0.68
N LEU A 152 23.92 40.15 0.04
CA LEU A 152 23.56 38.77 0.31
C LEU A 152 23.94 38.37 1.75
N ASP A 153 25.12 38.79 2.23
CA ASP A 153 25.54 38.60 3.63
C ASP A 153 24.61 39.30 4.63
N GLN A 154 24.01 40.43 4.23
CA GLN A 154 23.01 41.17 5.02
C GLN A 154 21.57 40.67 4.82
N GLY A 155 21.34 39.62 4.03
CA GLY A 155 19.99 39.11 3.71
C GLY A 155 19.12 40.09 2.92
N ARG A 156 19.73 41.02 2.18
CA ARG A 156 19.03 42.03 1.38
C ARG A 156 18.73 41.51 -0.02
N GLU A 157 17.59 41.94 -0.56
CA GLU A 157 17.18 41.62 -1.93
C GLU A 157 18.24 42.09 -2.95
N CYS A 158 18.54 41.21 -3.91
CA CYS A 158 19.44 41.48 -5.01
C CYS A 158 18.71 41.30 -6.34
N THR A 159 19.18 41.98 -7.39
CA THR A 159 18.58 41.79 -8.72
C THR A 159 19.13 40.50 -9.32
N THR A 160 18.27 39.64 -9.86
CA THR A 160 18.64 38.31 -10.35
C THR A 160 18.49 38.21 -11.87
N LEU A 161 18.93 37.10 -12.48
CA LEU A 161 18.73 36.83 -13.91
C LEU A 161 17.26 36.91 -14.37
N GLY A 162 16.31 36.82 -13.44
CA GLY A 162 14.89 37.02 -13.73
C GLY A 162 14.61 38.34 -14.46
N THR A 163 15.38 39.39 -14.16
CA THR A 163 15.28 40.68 -14.85
C THR A 163 15.70 40.59 -16.32
N ILE A 164 16.79 39.88 -16.64
CA ILE A 164 17.25 39.67 -18.02
C ILE A 164 16.23 38.84 -18.79
N PHE A 165 15.78 37.71 -18.23
CA PHE A 165 14.79 36.86 -18.89
C PHE A 165 13.42 37.54 -19.05
N ALA A 166 13.03 38.42 -18.12
CA ALA A 166 11.80 39.20 -18.25
C ALA A 166 11.89 40.18 -19.42
N MET A 167 12.98 40.94 -19.53
CA MET A 167 13.20 41.84 -20.67
C MET A 167 13.22 41.07 -21.99
N ALA A 168 13.98 39.99 -22.08
CA ALA A 168 14.07 39.17 -23.29
C ALA A 168 12.71 38.65 -23.74
N ARG A 169 11.86 38.18 -22.81
CA ARG A 169 10.51 37.69 -23.11
C ARG A 169 9.56 38.79 -23.56
N GLU A 170 9.64 39.97 -22.96
CA GLU A 170 8.86 41.14 -23.40
C GLU A 170 9.26 41.55 -24.83
N ASP A 171 10.53 41.33 -25.19
CA ASP A 171 11.07 41.63 -26.53
C ASP A 171 10.94 40.44 -27.51
N GLY A 172 10.21 39.39 -27.11
CA GLY A 172 9.81 38.29 -27.99
C GLY A 172 10.69 37.04 -27.99
N TRP A 173 11.70 36.96 -27.12
CA TRP A 173 12.55 35.77 -26.96
C TRP A 173 11.74 34.55 -26.49
N ARG A 174 11.96 33.40 -27.13
CA ARG A 174 11.34 32.10 -26.80
C ARG A 174 12.43 31.02 -26.76
N ASP A 175 12.42 30.24 -25.69
CA ASP A 175 13.41 29.19 -25.40
C ASP A 175 13.31 28.02 -26.40
N GLY A 176 14.39 27.65 -27.10
CA GLY A 176 14.36 26.55 -28.07
C GLY A 176 15.68 26.14 -28.75
N ALA A 177 16.21 24.97 -28.37
CA ALA A 177 17.03 24.06 -29.20
C ALA A 177 16.89 22.61 -28.69
N GLY A 178 16.76 21.63 -29.59
CA GLY A 178 16.43 20.22 -29.27
C GLY A 178 17.55 19.20 -29.55
N GLY A 179 17.60 18.14 -28.73
CA GLY A 179 18.42 16.92 -28.85
C GLY A 179 18.13 15.94 -27.69
N ALA A 180 18.16 14.62 -27.91
CA ALA A 180 17.41 13.62 -27.13
C ALA A 180 17.98 13.16 -25.74
N ALA A 181 17.09 13.19 -24.72
CA ALA A 181 16.98 12.44 -23.43
C ALA A 181 18.09 12.56 -22.35
N PRO A 182 17.79 12.45 -21.02
CA PRO A 182 16.52 12.11 -20.35
C PRO A 182 15.90 13.28 -19.55
N ASP A 183 14.58 13.20 -19.40
CA ASP A 183 13.71 14.14 -18.71
C ASP A 183 13.96 14.19 -17.19
N THR A 184 14.54 15.29 -16.70
CA THR A 184 14.48 15.68 -15.28
C THR A 184 14.20 17.18 -15.14
N GLY A 185 12.92 17.56 -15.31
CA GLY A 185 12.26 18.56 -14.46
C GLY A 185 12.29 20.02 -14.91
N ASP A 186 11.27 20.44 -15.68
CA ASP A 186 10.22 21.37 -15.21
C ASP A 186 9.15 21.57 -16.30
N ALA A 187 8.31 20.55 -16.51
CA ALA A 187 7.12 20.63 -17.37
C ALA A 187 5.82 20.81 -16.56
N SER A 188 5.91 21.25 -15.30
CA SER A 188 4.80 21.19 -14.34
C SER A 188 4.29 22.57 -13.93
N SER A 189 3.79 23.39 -14.87
CA SER A 189 2.88 24.48 -14.46
C SER A 189 1.98 25.08 -15.55
N ARG A 190 2.13 24.76 -16.84
CA ARG A 190 1.12 25.15 -17.85
C ARG A 190 0.22 23.96 -18.19
N LEU A 191 -1.01 24.02 -17.70
CA LEU A 191 -2.08 23.13 -18.15
C LEU A 191 -2.30 23.35 -19.65
N ASP A 192 -1.96 22.35 -20.47
CA ASP A 192 -2.32 22.34 -21.88
C ASP A 192 -3.83 22.13 -22.01
N ILE A 193 -4.57 23.24 -22.13
CA ILE A 193 -6.03 23.25 -22.22
C ILE A 193 -6.53 22.40 -23.42
N ALA A 194 -5.75 22.30 -24.51
CA ALA A 194 -6.13 21.49 -25.65
C ALA A 194 -6.03 20.00 -25.33
N ALA A 195 -5.00 19.56 -24.61
CA ALA A 195 -4.87 18.18 -24.12
C ALA A 195 -5.94 17.80 -23.07
N LEU A 196 -6.49 18.79 -22.35
CA LEU A 196 -7.61 18.57 -21.43
C LEU A 196 -8.96 18.36 -22.15
N HIS A 197 -9.06 18.78 -23.41
CA HIS A 197 -10.32 18.68 -24.16
C HIS A 197 -10.64 17.22 -24.45
N ILE A 198 -11.85 16.76 -24.11
CA ILE A 198 -12.25 15.35 -24.27
C ILE A 198 -12.16 14.84 -25.72
N ALA A 199 -12.22 15.75 -26.70
CA ALA A 199 -12.04 15.40 -28.11
C ALA A 199 -10.58 15.15 -28.51
N ALA A 200 -9.59 15.61 -27.73
CA ALA A 200 -8.17 15.30 -27.91
C ALA A 200 -7.80 13.87 -27.43
N ARG A 201 -8.80 13.06 -27.07
CA ARG A 201 -8.57 11.69 -26.59
C ARG A 201 -7.86 10.83 -27.66
N PRO A 202 -6.96 9.93 -27.26
CA PRO A 202 -6.42 8.94 -28.16
C PRO A 202 -7.54 8.06 -28.73
N ALA A 203 -7.38 7.61 -29.98
CA ALA A 203 -8.37 6.79 -30.69
C ALA A 203 -8.72 5.48 -29.97
N ARG A 204 -7.82 4.97 -29.12
CA ARG A 204 -8.04 3.82 -28.24
C ARG A 204 -7.82 4.22 -26.79
N ARG A 205 -8.80 3.89 -25.94
CA ARG A 205 -8.68 4.07 -24.48
C ARG A 205 -7.65 3.08 -23.94
N THR A 206 -6.73 3.55 -23.11
CA THR A 206 -5.86 2.66 -22.33
C THR A 206 -6.68 1.95 -21.26
N LYS A 207 -6.53 0.63 -21.14
CA LYS A 207 -7.19 -0.13 -20.08
C LYS A 207 -6.59 0.28 -18.74
N ARG A 208 -7.44 0.43 -17.71
CA ARG A 208 -6.98 0.66 -16.34
C ARG A 208 -6.04 -0.48 -15.92
N LYS A 209 -4.92 -0.11 -15.31
CA LYS A 209 -3.87 -1.03 -14.83
C LYS A 209 -4.26 -1.63 -13.46
N THR A 210 -5.36 -2.39 -13.42
CA THR A 210 -5.89 -3.04 -12.20
C THR A 210 -5.25 -4.40 -11.94
N MET A 211 -5.04 -4.74 -10.68
CA MET A 211 -4.57 -6.04 -10.17
C MET A 211 -5.55 -6.57 -9.12
N LEU A 212 -5.51 -7.89 -8.87
CA LEU A 212 -6.26 -8.52 -7.77
C LEU A 212 -7.75 -8.15 -7.74
N GLY A 213 -8.41 -8.21 -8.90
CA GLY A 213 -9.86 -7.95 -9.01
C GLY A 213 -10.26 -6.49 -8.79
N GLY A 214 -9.31 -5.55 -8.87
CA GLY A 214 -9.54 -4.12 -8.62
C GLY A 214 -9.20 -3.68 -7.20
N VAL A 215 -8.70 -4.59 -6.35
CA VAL A 215 -8.20 -4.26 -5.01
C VAL A 215 -6.97 -3.34 -5.08
N ALA A 216 -6.06 -3.64 -6.01
CA ALA A 216 -4.87 -2.83 -6.25
C ALA A 216 -4.94 -2.22 -7.66
N ILE A 217 -4.66 -0.93 -7.78
CA ILE A 217 -4.72 -0.21 -9.06
C ILE A 217 -3.51 0.68 -9.15
N ILE A 218 -2.71 0.48 -10.20
CA ILE A 218 -1.49 1.27 -10.41
C ILE A 218 -1.84 2.76 -10.52
N GLY A 219 -1.09 3.61 -9.81
CA GLY A 219 -1.33 5.04 -9.71
C GLY A 219 -2.29 5.45 -8.59
N HIS A 220 -2.78 4.50 -7.78
CA HIS A 220 -3.80 4.76 -6.78
C HIS A 220 -3.50 4.08 -5.44
N VAL A 221 -4.15 4.62 -4.41
CA VAL A 221 -4.14 4.10 -3.04
C VAL A 221 -5.48 3.41 -2.77
N SER A 222 -5.43 2.19 -2.27
CA SER A 222 -6.59 1.42 -1.82
C SER A 222 -6.37 0.98 -0.36
N VAL A 223 -7.46 0.59 0.31
CA VAL A 223 -7.40 0.24 1.72
C VAL A 223 -8.15 -1.07 1.98
N ILE A 224 -7.54 -1.96 2.78
CA ILE A 224 -8.16 -3.17 3.34
C ILE A 224 -8.35 -2.94 4.84
N VAL A 225 -9.59 -3.08 5.31
CA VAL A 225 -9.97 -2.77 6.68
C VAL A 225 -10.72 -3.92 7.36
N SER A 226 -10.48 -4.12 8.65
CA SER A 226 -11.22 -5.08 9.48
C SER A 226 -10.78 -4.95 10.95
N PRO A 227 -11.61 -5.40 11.92
CA PRO A 227 -11.12 -5.68 13.27
C PRO A 227 -9.89 -6.61 13.28
N GLY A 228 -9.15 -6.62 14.39
CA GLY A 228 -8.06 -7.58 14.61
C GLY A 228 -8.54 -9.04 14.46
N GLY A 229 -7.68 -9.93 13.97
CA GLY A 229 -7.98 -11.38 13.88
C GLY A 229 -8.90 -11.82 12.73
N LEU A 230 -9.16 -10.96 11.74
CA LEU A 230 -9.93 -11.33 10.54
C LEU A 230 -9.09 -11.66 9.30
N ALA A 231 -7.77 -11.75 9.44
CA ALA A 231 -6.83 -12.19 8.40
C ALA A 231 -6.55 -11.18 7.26
N LYS A 232 -6.46 -9.88 7.58
CA LYS A 232 -6.07 -8.83 6.63
C LYS A 232 -4.65 -9.05 6.09
N SER A 233 -3.70 -9.28 7.00
CA SER A 233 -2.31 -9.52 6.66
C SER A 233 -2.19 -10.80 5.83
N THR A 234 -2.93 -11.86 6.18
CA THR A 234 -2.97 -13.10 5.39
C THR A 234 -3.44 -12.90 3.94
N ILE A 235 -4.54 -12.16 3.72
CA ILE A 235 -5.02 -11.90 2.35
C ILE A 235 -4.07 -10.94 1.60
N ALA A 236 -3.47 -9.97 2.30
CA ALA A 236 -2.48 -9.07 1.72
C ALA A 236 -1.21 -9.81 1.29
N THR A 237 -0.64 -10.67 2.15
CA THR A 237 0.51 -11.54 1.85
C THR A 237 0.22 -12.45 0.66
N THR A 238 -0.96 -13.08 0.62
CA THR A 238 -1.34 -13.94 -0.51
C THR A 238 -1.46 -13.13 -1.81
N GLY A 239 -1.97 -11.89 -1.74
CA GLY A 239 -1.98 -10.95 -2.85
C GLY A 239 -0.59 -10.54 -3.34
N CYS A 240 0.35 -10.32 -2.42
CA CYS A 240 1.75 -10.07 -2.75
C CYS A 240 2.35 -11.24 -3.54
N VAL A 241 2.17 -12.47 -3.06
CA VAL A 241 2.66 -13.69 -3.73
C VAL A 241 1.99 -13.86 -5.10
N ALA A 242 0.69 -13.61 -5.22
CA ALA A 242 -0.01 -13.65 -6.51
C ALA A 242 0.60 -12.69 -7.53
N VAL A 243 0.83 -11.42 -7.14
CA VAL A 243 1.42 -10.39 -8.03
C VAL A 243 2.87 -10.68 -8.36
N ALA A 244 3.68 -11.04 -7.37
CA ALA A 244 5.09 -11.35 -7.56
C ALA A 244 5.30 -12.57 -8.47
N SER A 245 4.46 -13.60 -8.33
CA SER A 245 4.53 -14.82 -9.14
C SER A 245 3.81 -14.73 -10.49
N GLY A 246 2.95 -13.72 -10.67
CA GLY A 246 2.04 -13.62 -11.82
C GLY A 246 0.97 -14.72 -11.87
N LYS A 247 0.81 -15.54 -10.82
CA LYS A 247 -0.17 -16.63 -10.80
C LYS A 247 -1.56 -16.09 -10.48
N PRO A 248 -2.62 -16.59 -11.15
CA PRO A 248 -3.99 -16.17 -10.88
C PRO A 248 -4.54 -16.85 -9.62
N ILE A 249 -3.89 -16.67 -8.47
CA ILE A 249 -4.26 -17.32 -7.20
C ILE A 249 -5.73 -17.07 -6.88
N PHE A 250 -6.21 -15.83 -7.02
CA PHE A 250 -7.62 -15.49 -6.77
C PHE A 250 -8.53 -15.63 -8.00
N GLY A 251 -8.14 -16.43 -9.00
CA GLY A 251 -8.88 -16.55 -10.27
C GLY A 251 -8.85 -15.29 -11.13
N VAL A 252 -8.09 -14.26 -10.73
CA VAL A 252 -7.93 -13.02 -11.50
C VAL A 252 -6.62 -13.10 -12.28
N PRO A 253 -6.66 -13.06 -13.63
CA PRO A 253 -5.45 -13.09 -14.44
C PRO A 253 -4.62 -11.82 -14.23
N LEU A 254 -3.32 -12.00 -14.07
CA LEU A 254 -2.32 -10.94 -14.05
C LEU A 254 -1.65 -10.85 -15.41
N VAL A 255 -1.27 -9.63 -15.82
CA VAL A 255 -0.64 -9.41 -17.14
C VAL A 255 0.73 -10.09 -17.22
N ARG A 256 1.49 -10.05 -16.12
CA ARG A 256 2.80 -10.66 -15.93
C ARG A 256 3.18 -10.63 -14.44
N PRO A 257 4.18 -11.40 -14.01
CA PRO A 257 4.88 -11.16 -12.74
C PRO A 257 5.35 -9.71 -12.64
N MET A 258 5.21 -9.12 -11.45
CA MET A 258 5.63 -7.74 -11.19
C MET A 258 6.28 -7.62 -9.81
N PRO A 259 7.28 -6.74 -9.64
CA PRO A 259 7.92 -6.53 -8.36
C PRO A 259 6.94 -6.04 -7.29
N VAL A 260 7.09 -6.55 -6.07
CA VAL A 260 6.23 -6.24 -4.93
C VAL A 260 7.07 -5.84 -3.73
N LEU A 261 6.66 -4.79 -3.02
CA LEU A 261 7.23 -4.40 -1.74
C LEU A 261 6.16 -4.54 -0.65
N MET A 262 6.39 -5.40 0.33
CA MET A 262 5.56 -5.53 1.52
C MET A 262 6.31 -4.93 2.72
N VAL A 263 5.76 -3.86 3.27
CA VAL A 263 6.23 -3.23 4.51
C VAL A 263 5.31 -3.69 5.63
N ASN A 264 5.83 -4.52 6.53
CA ASN A 264 5.16 -4.94 7.74
C ASN A 264 5.82 -4.25 8.94
N ALA A 265 5.05 -3.45 9.68
CA ALA A 265 5.50 -2.70 10.84
C ALA A 265 5.11 -3.34 12.19
N GLU A 266 4.52 -4.54 12.18
CA GLU A 266 4.12 -5.30 13.37
C GLU A 266 4.95 -6.57 13.54
N ASP A 267 5.14 -7.35 12.48
CA ASP A 267 5.94 -8.58 12.48
C ASP A 267 7.37 -8.33 11.95
N ASP A 268 8.34 -9.11 12.44
CA ASP A 268 9.71 -9.08 11.91
C ASP A 268 9.82 -9.68 10.50
N SER A 269 10.95 -9.43 9.84
CA SER A 269 11.19 -9.83 8.45
C SER A 269 11.21 -11.36 8.28
N GLY A 270 11.56 -12.11 9.34
CA GLY A 270 11.57 -13.56 9.35
C GLY A 270 10.15 -14.13 9.29
N GLU A 271 9.27 -13.66 10.17
CA GLU A 271 7.85 -14.06 10.22
C GLU A 271 7.11 -13.66 8.93
N VAL A 272 7.37 -12.46 8.40
CA VAL A 272 6.77 -12.02 7.12
C VAL A 272 7.20 -12.94 5.98
N ARG A 273 8.49 -13.30 5.94
CA ARG A 273 9.04 -14.24 4.94
C ARG A 273 8.42 -15.62 5.10
N LEU A 274 8.30 -16.14 6.32
CA LEU A 274 7.68 -17.43 6.62
C LEU A 274 6.23 -17.47 6.09
N ARG A 275 5.46 -16.39 6.26
CA ARG A 275 4.11 -16.25 5.70
C ARG A 275 4.08 -16.28 4.18
N CYS A 276 5.05 -15.64 3.52
CA CYS A 276 5.20 -15.72 2.07
C CYS A 276 5.55 -17.13 1.62
N GLU A 277 6.46 -17.81 2.31
CA GLU A 277 6.90 -19.18 2.02
C GLU A 277 5.77 -20.20 2.19
N ALA A 278 4.97 -20.08 3.25
CA ALA A 278 3.76 -20.90 3.45
C ALA A 278 2.79 -20.75 2.27
N CYS A 279 2.58 -19.52 1.79
CA CYS A 279 1.75 -19.26 0.64
C CYS A 279 2.33 -19.88 -0.64
N LEU A 280 3.64 -19.74 -0.87
CA LEU A 280 4.33 -20.35 -2.01
C LEU A 280 4.21 -21.88 -1.98
N ALA A 281 4.43 -22.51 -0.83
CA ALA A 281 4.31 -23.96 -0.63
C ALA A 281 2.89 -24.45 -0.90
N HIS A 282 1.89 -23.80 -0.30
CA HIS A 282 0.47 -24.14 -0.48
C HIS A 282 0.02 -24.10 -1.94
N PHE A 283 0.39 -23.06 -2.67
CA PHE A 283 0.05 -22.92 -4.10
C PHE A 283 1.04 -23.61 -5.04
N LYS A 284 2.04 -24.32 -4.50
CA LYS A 284 3.08 -25.04 -5.26
C LYS A 284 3.82 -24.14 -6.25
N ILE A 285 4.13 -22.92 -5.80
CA ILE A 285 4.85 -21.91 -6.58
C ILE A 285 6.32 -21.94 -6.16
N PRO A 286 7.25 -22.30 -7.06
CA PRO A 286 8.68 -22.21 -6.75
C PRO A 286 9.10 -20.78 -6.43
N LEU A 287 9.94 -20.60 -5.41
CA LEU A 287 10.39 -19.28 -4.94
C LEU A 287 10.93 -18.38 -6.06
N HIS A 288 11.70 -18.94 -7.01
CA HIS A 288 12.26 -18.18 -8.14
C HIS A 288 11.19 -17.52 -9.02
N GLN A 289 9.96 -18.03 -9.04
CA GLN A 289 8.85 -17.41 -9.79
C GLN A 289 8.35 -16.14 -9.10
N ALA A 290 8.57 -15.98 -7.80
CA ALA A 290 8.26 -14.79 -7.01
C ALA A 290 9.53 -14.03 -6.58
N GLY A 291 10.61 -14.10 -7.37
CA GLY A 291 11.93 -13.56 -7.01
C GLY A 291 11.97 -12.04 -6.76
N ASP A 292 11.01 -11.29 -7.29
CA ASP A 292 10.88 -9.84 -7.08
C ASP A 292 9.90 -9.49 -5.93
N LEU A 293 9.74 -10.38 -4.95
CA LEU A 293 8.99 -10.13 -3.71
C LEU A 293 9.93 -9.64 -2.61
N TYR A 294 9.88 -8.34 -2.32
CA TYR A 294 10.65 -7.70 -1.27
C TYR A 294 9.80 -7.56 -0.02
N VAL A 295 10.31 -8.04 1.11
CA VAL A 295 9.68 -7.93 2.44
C VAL A 295 10.56 -7.08 3.35
N CYS A 296 9.93 -6.18 4.10
CA CYS A 296 10.57 -5.34 5.10
C CYS A 296 9.72 -5.41 6.37
N GLY A 297 10.19 -6.16 7.36
CA GLY A 297 9.55 -6.29 8.66
C GLY A 297 9.96 -5.20 9.65
N ALA A 298 9.37 -5.24 10.84
CA ALA A 298 9.57 -4.24 11.89
C ALA A 298 11.04 -4.10 12.33
N ASP A 299 11.78 -5.20 12.35
CA ASP A 299 13.21 -5.27 12.64
C ASP A 299 14.08 -4.50 11.65
N ALA A 300 13.72 -4.51 10.37
CA ALA A 300 14.43 -3.81 9.29
C ALA A 300 14.01 -2.34 9.16
N LEU A 301 12.84 -1.98 9.68
CA LEU A 301 12.28 -0.63 9.60
C LEU A 301 12.91 0.35 10.61
N GLY A 302 13.33 -0.14 11.79
CA GLY A 302 13.76 0.74 12.88
C GLY A 302 12.64 1.70 13.30
N GLU A 303 12.94 3.00 13.44
CA GLU A 303 11.94 4.03 13.80
C GLU A 303 11.06 4.52 12.63
N PHE A 304 10.87 3.72 11.59
CA PHE A 304 10.11 4.15 10.42
C PHE A 304 8.65 4.48 10.76
N ALA A 305 8.24 5.72 10.49
CA ALA A 305 6.86 6.18 10.66
C ALA A 305 6.52 7.31 9.69
N PHE A 306 5.26 7.46 9.30
CA PHE A 306 4.81 8.57 8.45
C PHE A 306 4.50 9.84 9.23
N THR A 307 4.27 9.73 10.54
CA THR A 307 3.95 10.86 11.41
C THR A 307 4.84 10.88 12.64
N GLU A 308 5.06 12.09 13.15
CA GLU A 308 5.82 12.32 14.37
C GLU A 308 5.27 13.54 15.11
N VAL A 309 5.68 13.69 16.37
CA VAL A 309 5.47 14.92 17.11
C VAL A 309 6.69 15.81 16.92
N ASP A 310 6.47 17.00 16.41
CA ASP A 310 7.51 18.02 16.28
C ASP A 310 8.07 18.35 17.70
N PRO A 311 9.38 18.19 17.94
CA PRO A 311 9.94 18.36 19.28
C PRO A 311 9.81 19.81 19.78
N THR A 312 9.82 20.79 18.87
CA THR A 312 9.77 22.23 19.18
C THR A 312 8.34 22.71 19.39
N THR A 313 7.46 22.46 18.42
CA THR A 313 6.07 22.95 18.45
C THR A 313 5.12 22.03 19.20
N ARG A 314 5.56 20.79 19.50
CA ARG A 314 4.75 19.73 20.13
C ARG A 314 3.50 19.36 19.33
N ARG A 315 3.45 19.73 18.04
CA ARG A 315 2.34 19.42 17.13
C ARG A 315 2.66 18.18 16.30
N GLU A 316 1.62 17.44 15.95
CA GLU A 316 1.73 16.30 15.05
C GLU A 316 2.01 16.78 13.62
N ARG A 317 2.98 16.16 12.95
CA ARG A 317 3.37 16.49 11.57
C ARG A 317 3.74 15.23 10.78
N LEU A 318 3.89 15.40 9.47
CA LEU A 318 4.43 14.34 8.62
C LEU A 318 5.94 14.20 8.85
N ARG A 319 6.39 12.97 8.97
CA ARG A 319 7.81 12.63 8.99
C ARG A 319 8.30 12.48 7.55
N LEU A 320 8.66 13.61 6.93
CA LEU A 320 9.01 13.68 5.51
C LEU A 320 10.19 12.77 5.14
N ARG A 321 11.17 12.59 6.05
CA ARG A 321 12.31 11.69 5.84
C ARG A 321 11.88 10.26 5.51
N ASP A 322 10.88 9.71 6.20
CA ASP A 322 10.46 8.32 6.05
C ASP A 322 9.50 8.16 4.85
N ILE A 323 8.72 9.20 4.52
CA ILE A 323 8.02 9.28 3.23
C ILE A 323 9.03 9.25 2.07
N GLY A 324 10.16 9.96 2.21
CA GLY A 324 11.29 9.92 1.27
C GLY A 324 11.93 8.53 1.17
N ARG A 325 12.17 7.87 2.31
CA ARG A 325 12.68 6.49 2.35
C ARG A 325 11.74 5.51 1.66
N LEU A 326 10.43 5.60 1.87
CA LEU A 326 9.45 4.78 1.15
C LEU A 326 9.58 4.99 -0.37
N ARG A 327 9.65 6.25 -0.82
CA ARG A 327 9.84 6.57 -2.23
C ARG A 327 11.13 5.94 -2.78
N GLN A 328 12.23 6.00 -2.03
CA GLN A 328 13.50 5.39 -2.42
C GLN A 328 13.41 3.87 -2.50
N LEU A 329 12.80 3.21 -1.51
CA LEU A 329 12.59 1.77 -1.50
C LEU A 329 11.76 1.32 -2.71
N ILE A 330 10.68 2.03 -3.04
CA ILE A 330 9.85 1.73 -4.22
C ILE A 330 10.66 1.91 -5.51
N ARG A 331 11.53 2.94 -5.61
CA ARG A 331 12.41 3.14 -6.77
C ARG A 331 13.43 2.02 -6.93
N GLN A 332 14.09 1.63 -5.84
CA GLN A 332 15.12 0.59 -5.83
C GLN A 332 14.54 -0.78 -6.19
N THR A 333 13.40 -1.13 -5.61
CA THR A 333 12.69 -2.41 -5.87
C THR A 333 11.89 -2.38 -7.17
N ARG A 334 11.63 -1.19 -7.74
CA ARG A 334 10.72 -0.96 -8.87
C ARG A 334 9.31 -1.55 -8.62
N ALA A 335 8.90 -1.58 -7.36
CA ALA A 335 7.65 -2.21 -6.92
C ALA A 335 6.44 -1.64 -7.67
N LYS A 336 5.59 -2.53 -8.19
CA LYS A 336 4.30 -2.19 -8.81
C LYS A 336 3.13 -2.43 -7.86
N LEU A 337 3.33 -3.23 -6.82
CA LEU A 337 2.45 -3.32 -5.67
C LEU A 337 3.25 -2.99 -4.41
N VAL A 338 2.74 -2.09 -3.59
CA VAL A 338 3.29 -1.71 -2.29
C VAL A 338 2.21 -1.97 -1.25
N VAL A 339 2.49 -2.83 -0.27
CA VAL A 339 1.60 -3.09 0.86
C VAL A 339 2.18 -2.46 2.12
N LEU A 340 1.33 -1.74 2.86
CA LEU A 340 1.66 -1.08 4.12
C LEU A 340 0.78 -1.67 5.23
N ASP A 341 1.36 -2.46 6.13
CA ASP A 341 0.63 -3.23 7.14
C ASP A 341 1.32 -3.20 8.52
N PRO A 342 0.64 -2.87 9.63
CA PRO A 342 -0.62 -2.16 9.72
C PRO A 342 -0.43 -0.63 9.68
N TRP A 343 -1.44 0.07 9.19
CA TRP A 343 -1.49 1.55 9.14
C TRP A 343 -1.26 2.21 10.50
N SER A 344 -1.75 1.60 11.59
CA SER A 344 -1.63 2.14 12.94
C SER A 344 -0.20 2.17 13.47
N ALA A 345 0.64 1.22 13.05
CA ALA A 345 2.06 1.23 13.43
C ALA A 345 2.84 2.28 12.63
N LEU A 346 2.47 2.47 11.37
CA LEU A 346 3.09 3.46 10.48
C LEU A 346 2.62 4.90 10.74
N VAL A 347 1.52 5.09 11.48
CA VAL A 347 0.97 6.40 11.87
C VAL A 347 0.78 6.43 13.38
N PRO A 348 1.88 6.49 14.16
CA PRO A 348 1.84 6.38 15.62
C PRO A 348 1.12 7.56 16.28
N VAL A 349 1.09 8.71 15.63
CA VAL A 349 0.42 9.94 16.10
C VAL A 349 -0.42 10.59 14.99
N GLY A 350 -1.43 11.37 15.36
CA GLY A 350 -2.25 12.13 14.42
C GLY A 350 -3.17 11.32 13.50
N ALA A 351 -3.36 10.03 13.76
CA ALA A 351 -4.27 9.18 12.97
C ALA A 351 -5.74 9.67 12.96
N ASN A 352 -6.14 10.48 13.95
CA ASN A 352 -7.48 11.10 14.01
C ASN A 352 -7.51 12.53 13.45
N ASP A 353 -6.36 13.13 13.12
CA ASP A 353 -6.30 14.45 12.48
C ASP A 353 -6.56 14.30 10.97
N ASN A 354 -7.76 14.69 10.54
CA ASN A 354 -8.14 14.61 9.12
C ASN A 354 -7.24 15.48 8.22
N GLY A 355 -6.79 16.64 8.69
CA GLY A 355 -5.92 17.54 7.93
C GLY A 355 -4.55 16.89 7.67
N LEU A 356 -3.95 16.32 8.70
CA LEU A 356 -2.69 15.58 8.59
C LEU A 356 -2.84 14.33 7.71
N MET A 357 -3.93 13.57 7.91
CA MET A 357 -4.21 12.36 7.13
C MET A 357 -4.47 12.67 5.65
N TYR A 358 -5.13 13.79 5.31
CA TYR A 358 -5.26 14.22 3.91
C TYR A 358 -3.90 14.56 3.28
N GLN A 359 -2.99 15.21 4.02
CA GLN A 359 -1.64 15.49 3.55
C GLN A 359 -0.86 14.19 3.29
N LEU A 360 -0.90 13.24 4.22
CA LEU A 360 -0.25 11.94 4.06
C LEU A 360 -0.83 11.17 2.86
N MET A 361 -2.15 11.08 2.76
CA MET A 361 -2.81 10.39 1.64
C MET A 361 -2.51 11.06 0.30
N ARG A 362 -2.35 12.39 0.26
CA ARG A 362 -1.91 13.11 -0.94
C ARG A 362 -0.48 12.74 -1.32
N ALA A 363 0.44 12.69 -0.35
CA ALA A 363 1.82 12.28 -0.58
C ALA A 363 1.89 10.83 -1.11
N LEU A 364 1.15 9.89 -0.51
CA LEU A 364 1.10 8.50 -0.99
C LEU A 364 0.49 8.37 -2.38
N LYS A 365 -0.55 9.15 -2.71
CA LYS A 365 -1.11 9.20 -4.08
C LYS A 365 -0.11 9.73 -5.09
N GLN A 366 0.63 10.77 -4.72
CA GLN A 366 1.66 11.35 -5.57
C GLN A 366 2.76 10.33 -5.84
N ILE A 367 3.26 9.63 -4.80
CA ILE A 367 4.22 8.53 -4.96
C ILE A 367 3.66 7.42 -5.87
N ALA A 368 2.41 7.00 -5.65
CA ALA A 368 1.77 5.95 -6.45
C ALA A 368 1.68 6.33 -7.94
N ALA A 369 1.32 7.60 -8.23
CA ALA A 369 1.23 8.12 -9.58
C ALA A 369 2.62 8.28 -10.23
N GLU A 370 3.56 8.92 -9.55
CA GLU A 370 4.93 9.19 -10.02
C GLU A 370 5.70 7.89 -10.31
N LEU A 371 5.59 6.90 -9.44
CA LEU A 371 6.35 5.64 -9.56
C LEU A 371 5.58 4.53 -10.28
N GLU A 372 4.37 4.84 -10.75
CA GLU A 372 3.43 3.91 -11.36
C GLU A 372 3.29 2.60 -10.55
N CYS A 373 2.96 2.73 -9.26
CA CYS A 373 2.70 1.59 -8.37
C CYS A 373 1.30 1.69 -7.75
N ALA A 374 0.76 0.56 -7.30
CA ALA A 374 -0.44 0.51 -6.48
C ALA A 374 -0.03 0.46 -5.01
N VAL A 375 -0.62 1.31 -4.18
CA VAL A 375 -0.41 1.28 -2.72
C VAL A 375 -1.65 0.69 -2.06
N VAL A 376 -1.47 -0.34 -1.25
CA VAL A 376 -2.53 -0.97 -0.46
C VAL A 376 -2.21 -0.79 1.01
N ILE A 377 -3.08 -0.06 1.70
CA ILE A 377 -2.99 0.16 3.14
C ILE A 377 -3.81 -0.91 3.84
N VAL A 378 -3.22 -1.63 4.78
CA VAL A 378 -3.92 -2.57 5.66
C VAL A 378 -4.14 -1.87 7.00
N ALA A 379 -5.38 -1.84 7.47
CA ALA A 379 -5.70 -1.06 8.66
C ALA A 379 -6.78 -1.70 9.55
N HIS A 380 -6.68 -1.47 10.86
CA HIS A 380 -7.69 -1.92 11.81
C HIS A 380 -8.90 -1.00 11.80
N THR A 381 -10.09 -1.57 11.97
CA THR A 381 -11.26 -0.74 12.20
C THR A 381 -11.27 -0.15 13.61
N ARG A 382 -11.90 1.01 13.82
CA ARG A 382 -12.26 1.53 15.15
C ARG A 382 -13.04 0.45 15.93
N LYS A 383 -12.84 0.37 17.26
CA LYS A 383 -13.73 -0.39 18.14
C LYS A 383 -15.17 0.16 17.99
N GLY A 384 -16.13 -0.70 17.64
CA GLY A 384 -17.55 -0.33 17.49
C GLY A 384 -18.02 -0.05 16.06
N ALA A 385 -17.12 0.18 15.09
CA ALA A 385 -17.52 0.49 13.70
C ALA A 385 -18.25 -0.67 13.01
N ALA A 386 -17.95 -1.91 13.39
CA ALA A 386 -18.65 -3.10 12.88
C ALA A 386 -20.06 -3.30 13.48
N ALA A 387 -20.36 -2.67 14.63
CA ALA A 387 -21.64 -2.84 15.33
C ALA A 387 -22.74 -1.89 14.80
N ASN A 388 -22.36 -0.75 14.21
CA ASN A 388 -23.30 0.32 13.86
C ASN A 388 -23.57 0.47 12.36
N GLY A 389 -22.92 -0.31 11.49
CA GLY A 389 -23.16 -0.23 10.04
C GLY A 389 -22.64 1.05 9.38
N ASP A 390 -21.63 1.71 9.99
CA ASP A 390 -21.13 3.05 9.63
C ASP A 390 -20.39 3.15 8.27
N GLY A 391 -20.52 2.15 7.40
CA GLY A 391 -19.90 2.12 6.07
C GLY A 391 -18.37 2.33 6.08
N ALA A 392 -17.82 2.73 4.93
CA ALA A 392 -16.38 2.96 4.79
C ALA A 392 -15.84 4.09 5.70
N GLU A 393 -16.67 5.09 6.03
CA GLU A 393 -16.28 6.31 6.74
C GLU A 393 -16.08 6.10 8.25
N GLY A 394 -16.89 5.24 8.89
CA GLY A 394 -16.75 4.91 10.31
C GLY A 394 -15.51 4.06 10.63
N THR A 395 -14.79 3.61 9.61
CA THR A 395 -13.88 2.49 9.77
C THR A 395 -12.52 2.86 10.41
N LEU A 396 -11.93 4.04 10.21
CA LEU A 396 -10.46 4.21 10.42
C LEU A 396 -9.90 5.22 11.43
N GLY A 397 -10.69 5.91 12.25
CA GLY A 397 -10.15 7.03 13.07
C GLY A 397 -10.40 8.37 12.42
N ALA A 398 -9.95 8.48 11.18
CA ALA A 398 -10.13 9.64 10.32
C ALA A 398 -11.04 9.29 9.14
N VAL A 399 -11.94 10.23 8.82
CA VAL A 399 -12.76 10.18 7.60
C VAL A 399 -11.88 10.45 6.36
N ALA A 400 -10.75 11.14 6.54
CA ALA A 400 -9.83 11.50 5.47
C ALA A 400 -9.24 10.30 4.71
N VAL A 401 -8.86 9.23 5.40
CA VAL A 401 -8.22 8.05 4.78
C VAL A 401 -9.19 7.32 3.83
N PRO A 402 -10.38 6.86 4.27
CA PRO A 402 -11.33 6.21 3.36
C PRO A 402 -11.84 7.18 2.28
N ASN A 403 -11.95 8.48 2.56
CA ASN A 403 -12.36 9.48 1.57
C ASN A 403 -11.31 9.70 0.48
N ALA A 404 -10.04 9.80 0.86
CA ALA A 404 -8.94 9.93 -0.06
C ALA A 404 -8.67 8.62 -0.82
N ALA A 405 -8.89 7.46 -0.23
CA ALA A 405 -8.68 6.17 -0.90
C ALA A 405 -9.56 6.02 -2.15
N ARG A 406 -9.01 5.38 -3.19
CA ARG A 406 -9.74 5.11 -4.43
C ARG A 406 -10.75 3.99 -4.24
N ALA A 407 -10.39 2.99 -3.44
CA ALA A 407 -11.27 1.91 -3.04
C ALA A 407 -10.99 1.51 -1.58
N VAL A 408 -12.04 1.07 -0.88
CA VAL A 408 -11.98 0.56 0.48
C VAL A 408 -12.68 -0.79 0.52
N PHE A 409 -11.98 -1.79 1.03
CA PHE A 409 -12.45 -3.16 1.12
C PHE A 409 -12.46 -3.62 2.58
N ALA A 410 -13.54 -4.24 3.01
CA ALA A 410 -13.63 -4.84 4.33
C ALA A 410 -13.41 -6.35 4.25
N VAL A 411 -12.64 -6.91 5.19
CA VAL A 411 -12.64 -8.36 5.43
C VAL A 411 -13.70 -8.68 6.47
N VAL A 412 -14.68 -9.51 6.10
CA VAL A 412 -15.82 -9.89 6.95
C VAL A 412 -15.94 -11.41 7.06
N ARG A 413 -16.61 -11.89 8.10
CA ARG A 413 -17.03 -13.30 8.19
C ARG A 413 -18.44 -13.43 7.62
N PRO A 414 -18.67 -14.29 6.61
CA PRO A 414 -20.03 -14.61 6.19
C PRO A 414 -20.81 -15.28 7.33
N SER A 415 -22.12 -15.08 7.37
CA SER A 415 -22.99 -15.74 8.35
C SER A 415 -23.03 -17.26 8.12
N PRO A 416 -23.35 -18.06 9.15
CA PRO A 416 -23.51 -19.51 8.97
C PRO A 416 -24.50 -19.89 7.87
N SER A 417 -25.58 -19.11 7.71
CA SER A 417 -26.58 -19.32 6.66
C SER A 417 -26.04 -19.05 5.26
N GLU A 418 -25.14 -18.07 5.11
CA GLU A 418 -24.49 -17.77 3.82
C GLU A 418 -23.46 -18.84 3.50
N CYS A 419 -22.68 -19.29 4.48
CA CYS A 419 -21.75 -20.41 4.35
C CYS A 419 -22.48 -21.65 3.82
N GLU A 420 -23.59 -22.03 4.45
CA GLU A 420 -24.41 -23.16 4.02
C GLU A 420 -24.89 -23.01 2.57
N ARG A 421 -25.45 -21.84 2.22
CA ARG A 421 -25.93 -21.57 0.86
C ARG A 421 -24.83 -21.65 -0.21
N ARG A 422 -23.58 -21.43 0.18
CA ARG A 422 -22.39 -21.49 -0.68
C ARG A 422 -21.70 -22.86 -0.64
N GLY A 423 -22.31 -23.87 -0.01
CA GLY A 423 -21.76 -25.23 0.06
C GLY A 423 -20.59 -25.39 1.04
N VAL A 424 -20.41 -24.45 1.97
CA VAL A 424 -19.41 -24.59 3.04
C VAL A 424 -19.84 -25.71 3.97
N ALA A 425 -18.90 -26.59 4.26
CA ALA A 425 -19.11 -27.71 5.17
C ALA A 425 -19.38 -27.25 6.62
N PRO A 426 -20.23 -27.97 7.37
CA PRO A 426 -20.42 -27.72 8.79
C PRO A 426 -19.08 -27.71 9.54
N GLY A 427 -18.88 -26.73 10.42
CA GLY A 427 -17.67 -26.56 11.22
C GLY A 427 -16.54 -25.77 10.53
N ASP A 428 -16.63 -25.51 9.22
CA ASP A 428 -15.63 -24.73 8.48
C ASP A 428 -15.99 -23.24 8.36
N GLU A 429 -17.19 -22.84 8.82
CA GLU A 429 -17.69 -21.47 8.69
C GLU A 429 -16.75 -20.46 9.37
N GLY A 430 -16.09 -20.86 10.47
CA GLY A 430 -15.13 -20.04 11.21
C GLY A 430 -13.89 -19.66 10.40
N ASN A 431 -13.56 -20.43 9.36
CA ASN A 431 -12.41 -20.19 8.49
C ASN A 431 -12.76 -19.35 7.26
N MET A 432 -14.04 -19.11 7.00
CA MET A 432 -14.50 -18.37 5.83
C MET A 432 -14.37 -16.87 6.01
N ARG A 433 -13.93 -16.18 4.97
CA ARG A 433 -13.85 -14.72 4.89
C ARG A 433 -14.35 -14.24 3.53
N ASP A 434 -14.96 -13.07 3.52
CA ASP A 434 -15.28 -12.31 2.32
C ASP A 434 -14.51 -10.99 2.32
N LEU A 435 -13.93 -10.64 1.18
CA LEU A 435 -13.43 -9.30 0.89
C LEU A 435 -14.54 -8.54 0.16
N VAL A 436 -15.13 -7.55 0.83
CA VAL A 436 -16.30 -6.81 0.35
C VAL A 436 -15.91 -5.37 0.08
N ALA A 437 -16.25 -4.84 -1.09
CA ALA A 437 -16.05 -3.42 -1.39
C ALA A 437 -17.04 -2.57 -0.57
N GLN A 438 -16.51 -1.82 0.39
CA GLN A 438 -17.25 -0.80 1.16
C GLN A 438 -17.34 0.52 0.40
N LYS A 439 -16.32 0.78 -0.44
CA LYS A 439 -16.28 1.90 -1.37
C LYS A 439 -15.57 1.46 -2.64
N ALA A 440 -16.27 1.53 -3.76
CA ALA A 440 -15.70 1.27 -5.07
C ALA A 440 -16.07 2.40 -6.03
N ASN A 441 -15.11 3.27 -6.33
CA ASN A 441 -15.36 4.42 -7.20
C ASN A 441 -15.22 4.09 -8.71
N LEU A 442 -14.74 2.88 -9.07
CA LEU A 442 -14.31 2.54 -10.44
C LEU A 442 -15.09 1.39 -11.07
N VAL A 443 -15.72 0.55 -10.24
CA VAL A 443 -16.51 -0.63 -10.61
C VAL A 443 -17.65 -0.79 -9.59
N PRO A 444 -18.77 -1.45 -9.94
CA PRO A 444 -19.84 -1.74 -8.99
C PRO A 444 -19.31 -2.43 -7.73
N GLY A 445 -19.87 -2.09 -6.56
CA GLY A 445 -19.52 -2.72 -5.29
C GLY A 445 -20.02 -4.16 -5.17
N GLY A 446 -19.74 -4.80 -4.03
CA GLY A 446 -20.14 -6.18 -3.73
C GLY A 446 -19.01 -7.02 -3.14
N THR A 447 -19.26 -8.32 -2.97
CA THR A 447 -18.21 -9.29 -2.63
C THR A 447 -17.24 -9.40 -3.80
N VAL A 448 -15.99 -9.06 -3.55
CA VAL A 448 -14.91 -9.07 -4.54
C VAL A 448 -14.29 -10.46 -4.61
N LEU A 449 -14.09 -11.08 -3.45
CA LEU A 449 -13.45 -12.39 -3.30
C LEU A 449 -13.96 -13.06 -2.04
N SER A 450 -14.27 -14.36 -2.12
CA SER A 450 -14.41 -15.23 -0.96
C SER A 450 -13.16 -16.08 -0.82
N PHE A 451 -12.69 -16.29 0.41
CA PHE A 451 -11.54 -17.11 0.70
C PHE A 451 -11.70 -17.85 2.03
N ARG A 452 -10.96 -18.94 2.20
CA ARG A 452 -10.88 -19.70 3.44
C ARG A 452 -9.46 -19.64 4.00
N LEU A 453 -9.35 -19.66 5.32
CA LEU A 453 -8.08 -19.80 6.00
C LEU A 453 -7.70 -21.27 6.07
N VAL A 454 -6.54 -21.60 5.52
CA VAL A 454 -5.96 -22.95 5.57
C VAL A 454 -4.65 -22.89 6.33
N GLY A 455 -4.48 -23.76 7.32
CA GLY A 455 -3.19 -23.92 8.00
C GLY A 455 -2.24 -24.73 7.14
N VAL A 456 -1.04 -24.21 6.92
CA VAL A 456 0.03 -24.84 6.15
C VAL A 456 1.14 -25.21 7.13
N PRO A 457 1.50 -26.49 7.24
CA PRO A 457 2.64 -26.88 8.06
C PRO A 457 3.94 -26.42 7.37
N MET A 458 4.89 -25.93 8.15
CA MET A 458 6.19 -25.49 7.66
C MET A 458 7.24 -26.58 7.86
N ASP A 459 8.15 -26.70 6.89
CA ASP A 459 9.26 -27.65 6.93
C ASP A 459 10.35 -27.17 7.89
N ASN A 460 10.13 -27.39 9.19
CA ASN A 460 11.05 -27.02 10.26
C ASN A 460 12.38 -27.78 10.17
N ALA A 461 13.45 -27.21 10.74
CA ALA A 461 14.78 -27.81 10.72
C ALA A 461 14.80 -29.19 11.42
N GLU A 462 15.57 -30.13 10.86
CA GLU A 462 15.72 -31.50 11.37
C GLU A 462 17.14 -31.69 11.95
N PRO A 463 17.29 -32.20 13.19
CA PRO A 463 16.22 -32.60 14.10
C PRO A 463 15.53 -31.37 14.73
N PRO A 464 14.21 -31.43 15.00
CA PRO A 464 13.49 -30.30 15.55
C PRO A 464 13.85 -30.09 17.03
N GLU A 465 14.17 -28.85 17.40
CA GLU A 465 14.36 -28.46 18.81
C GLU A 465 13.04 -28.54 19.59
N TRP A 466 11.92 -28.21 18.94
CA TRP A 466 10.56 -28.31 19.47
C TRP A 466 9.72 -29.36 18.71
N PRO A 467 8.99 -30.24 19.39
CA PRO A 467 8.37 -31.42 18.77
C PRO A 467 7.18 -31.15 17.84
N GLU A 468 6.60 -29.94 17.89
CA GLU A 468 5.47 -29.55 17.05
C GLU A 468 5.94 -28.76 15.82
N GLN A 469 5.32 -29.00 14.67
CA GLN A 469 5.58 -28.22 13.45
C GLN A 469 4.93 -26.84 13.55
N ASP A 470 5.55 -25.84 12.93
CA ASP A 470 4.94 -24.52 12.78
C ASP A 470 3.79 -24.57 11.77
N TRP A 471 2.72 -23.83 12.06
CA TRP A 471 1.54 -23.73 11.20
C TRP A 471 1.27 -22.29 10.84
N VAL A 472 1.20 -22.03 9.54
CA VAL A 472 0.98 -20.69 9.01
C VAL A 472 -0.33 -20.64 8.25
N ALA A 473 -1.18 -19.67 8.58
CA ALA A 473 -2.44 -19.48 7.88
C ALA A 473 -2.23 -18.85 6.50
N VAL A 474 -2.83 -19.44 5.46
CA VAL A 474 -2.85 -18.94 4.08
C VAL A 474 -4.29 -18.69 3.62
N ALA A 475 -4.50 -17.65 2.83
CA ALA A 475 -5.80 -17.32 2.27
C ALA A 475 -6.02 -18.09 0.95
N GLU A 476 -6.78 -19.17 1.00
CA GLU A 476 -7.12 -19.94 -0.19
C GLU A 476 -8.43 -19.41 -0.83
N PRO A 477 -8.46 -19.10 -2.15
CA PRO A 477 -9.69 -18.69 -2.81
C PRO A 477 -10.79 -19.75 -2.63
N PHE A 478 -12.01 -19.30 -2.35
CA PHE A 478 -13.16 -20.18 -2.23
C PHE A 478 -14.16 -19.91 -3.35
N VAL A 479 -14.46 -20.96 -4.13
CA VAL A 479 -15.49 -20.92 -5.15
C VAL A 479 -16.78 -21.50 -4.56
N PRO A 480 -17.89 -20.72 -4.49
CA PRO A 480 -19.16 -21.22 -4.00
C PRO A 480 -19.63 -22.46 -4.74
N GLN A 481 -20.14 -23.44 -3.99
CA GLN A 481 -20.72 -24.67 -4.52
C GLN A 481 -22.19 -24.77 -4.13
N ALA A 482 -22.93 -25.70 -4.75
CA ALA A 482 -24.30 -25.98 -4.34
C ALA A 482 -24.34 -26.41 -2.86
N PRO A 483 -25.40 -26.04 -2.11
CA PRO A 483 -25.61 -26.53 -0.75
C PRO A 483 -25.54 -28.06 -0.69
N GLY A 484 -24.81 -28.59 0.29
CA GLY A 484 -24.65 -30.04 0.46
C GLY A 484 -23.67 -30.71 -0.51
N SER A 485 -22.93 -29.95 -1.33
CA SER A 485 -21.88 -30.47 -2.23
C SER A 485 -20.77 -31.28 -1.52
N PHE A 486 -20.53 -31.01 -0.23
CA PHE A 486 -19.63 -31.80 0.61
C PHE A 486 -20.15 -33.20 0.97
N ILE A 487 -21.40 -33.53 0.66
CA ILE A 487 -22.00 -34.84 0.93
C ILE A 487 -21.60 -35.80 -0.19
N THR A 488 -20.80 -36.80 0.17
CA THR A 488 -20.37 -37.84 -0.79
C THR A 488 -21.31 -39.06 -0.75
N PRO A 489 -21.41 -39.84 -1.84
CA PRO A 489 -22.17 -41.09 -1.85
C PRO A 489 -21.73 -42.07 -0.76
N GLN A 490 -20.43 -42.14 -0.46
CA GLN A 490 -19.94 -43.03 0.59
C GLN A 490 -20.44 -42.61 1.97
N MET A 491 -20.44 -41.31 2.29
CA MET A 491 -20.97 -40.79 3.55
C MET A 491 -22.49 -41.03 3.68
N GLN A 492 -23.23 -40.88 2.58
CA GLN A 492 -24.66 -41.22 2.53
C GLN A 492 -24.87 -42.71 2.81
N ARG A 493 -24.07 -43.59 2.21
CA ARG A 493 -24.15 -45.04 2.44
C ARG A 493 -23.84 -45.40 3.89
N GLU A 494 -22.78 -44.86 4.48
CA GLU A 494 -22.45 -45.12 5.90
C GLU A 494 -23.60 -44.69 6.83
N ALA A 495 -24.22 -43.54 6.56
CA ALA A 495 -25.38 -43.08 7.31
C ALA A 495 -26.59 -44.01 7.14
N LEU A 496 -26.89 -44.46 5.91
CA LEU A 496 -27.97 -45.42 5.62
C LEU A 496 -27.75 -46.76 6.33
N VAL A 497 -26.55 -47.34 6.21
CA VAL A 497 -26.19 -48.60 6.88
C VAL A 497 -26.33 -48.46 8.40
N THR A 498 -25.86 -47.35 8.97
CA THR A 498 -25.98 -47.09 10.41
C THR A 498 -27.44 -47.00 10.83
N LEU A 499 -28.25 -46.22 10.11
CA LEU A 499 -29.68 -46.10 10.40
C LEU A 499 -30.42 -47.44 10.29
N ALA A 500 -30.06 -48.27 9.31
CA ALA A 500 -30.65 -49.58 9.07
C ALA A 500 -30.25 -50.62 10.13
N LYS A 501 -29.03 -50.53 10.69
CA LYS A 501 -28.59 -51.36 11.83
C LYS A 501 -29.47 -51.09 13.07
N GLY A 502 -29.91 -49.85 13.25
CA GLY A 502 -30.78 -49.43 14.36
C GLY A 502 -30.07 -49.19 15.68
N ALA A 503 -30.77 -48.52 16.60
CA ALA A 503 -30.27 -48.10 17.89
C ALA A 503 -30.08 -49.28 18.86
N GLN A 504 -29.25 -49.08 19.88
CA GLN A 504 -29.04 -50.06 20.97
C GLN A 504 -28.65 -51.46 20.44
N GLY A 505 -27.65 -51.50 19.56
CA GLY A 505 -27.17 -52.76 18.96
C GLY A 505 -28.18 -53.44 18.03
N GLY A 506 -29.10 -52.66 17.45
CA GLY A 506 -30.12 -53.14 16.51
C GLY A 506 -31.38 -53.73 17.13
N THR A 507 -31.61 -53.47 18.42
CA THR A 507 -32.84 -53.91 19.12
C THR A 507 -34.04 -52.99 18.86
N CYS A 508 -33.82 -51.76 18.38
CA CYS A 508 -34.91 -50.83 18.06
C CYS A 508 -34.55 -49.78 16.99
N HIS A 509 -35.57 -49.15 16.42
CA HIS A 509 -35.38 -48.08 15.43
C HIS A 509 -34.76 -46.82 16.06
N TYR A 510 -33.91 -46.13 15.29
CA TYR A 510 -33.52 -44.75 15.58
C TYR A 510 -34.71 -43.79 15.53
N SER A 511 -34.53 -42.61 16.10
CA SER A 511 -35.45 -41.49 16.11
C SER A 511 -34.73 -40.22 15.69
N LEU A 512 -35.41 -39.38 14.90
CA LEU A 512 -34.92 -38.06 14.48
C LEU A 512 -34.99 -37.00 15.60
N LYS A 513 -35.68 -37.32 16.71
CA LYS A 513 -35.97 -36.38 17.80
C LYS A 513 -34.94 -36.53 18.92
N PRO A 514 -34.20 -35.47 19.32
CA PRO A 514 -33.21 -35.52 20.41
C PRO A 514 -33.77 -36.06 21.74
N GLN A 515 -35.07 -35.85 22.01
CA GLN A 515 -35.75 -36.31 23.22
C GLN A 515 -35.79 -37.85 23.35
N ALA A 516 -35.51 -38.57 22.27
CA ALA A 516 -35.45 -40.03 22.26
C ALA A 516 -34.17 -40.59 22.91
N LYS A 517 -33.22 -39.73 23.33
CA LYS A 517 -31.99 -40.08 24.06
C LYS A 517 -31.22 -41.22 23.40
N SER A 518 -31.23 -42.42 23.98
CA SER A 518 -30.53 -43.61 23.47
C SER A 518 -31.02 -44.12 22.11
N ARG A 519 -32.12 -43.56 21.59
CA ARG A 519 -32.59 -43.82 20.22
C ARG A 519 -32.30 -42.66 19.26
N PHE A 520 -31.68 -41.58 19.71
CA PHE A 520 -31.35 -40.46 18.84
C PHE A 520 -30.21 -40.85 17.88
N TYR A 521 -30.42 -40.66 16.57
CA TYR A 521 -29.49 -41.16 15.55
C TYR A 521 -28.13 -40.48 15.54
N LEU A 522 -28.08 -39.20 15.93
CA LEU A 522 -26.98 -38.32 15.58
C LEU A 522 -25.61 -38.79 16.08
N PRO A 523 -25.44 -39.26 17.33
CA PRO A 523 -24.13 -39.68 17.82
C PRO A 523 -23.57 -40.87 17.04
N ASP A 524 -24.40 -41.85 16.70
CA ASP A 524 -23.98 -43.08 16.04
C ASP A 524 -23.67 -42.83 14.55
N VAL A 525 -24.49 -42.01 13.88
CA VAL A 525 -24.19 -41.58 12.50
C VAL A 525 -22.93 -40.71 12.47
N ALA A 526 -22.75 -39.80 13.43
CA ALA A 526 -21.52 -38.99 13.53
C ALA A 526 -20.28 -39.86 13.77
N ALA A 527 -20.39 -40.91 14.59
CA ALA A 527 -19.32 -41.88 14.80
C ALA A 527 -18.99 -42.65 13.51
N ALA A 528 -19.99 -43.09 12.75
CA ALA A 528 -19.81 -43.78 11.48
C ALA A 528 -19.10 -42.92 10.42
N LEU A 529 -19.22 -41.60 10.49
CA LEU A 529 -18.56 -40.67 9.57
C LEU A 529 -17.09 -40.37 9.90
N THR A 530 -16.56 -40.88 11.03
CA THR A 530 -15.18 -40.63 11.45
C THR A 530 -14.12 -40.94 10.39
N PRO A 531 -14.19 -42.05 9.62
CA PRO A 531 -13.21 -42.35 8.58
C PRO A 531 -13.18 -41.32 7.43
N HIS A 532 -14.28 -40.60 7.21
CA HIS A 532 -14.40 -39.57 6.17
C HIS A 532 -13.96 -38.18 6.66
N LEU A 533 -13.85 -38.00 7.98
CA LEU A 533 -13.55 -36.73 8.62
C LEU A 533 -12.45 -36.93 9.69
N PRO A 534 -11.24 -37.40 9.29
CA PRO A 534 -10.17 -37.68 10.24
C PRO A 534 -9.77 -36.40 10.99
N GLY A 535 -9.59 -36.50 12.29
CA GLY A 535 -9.22 -35.36 13.15
C GLY A 535 -10.34 -34.33 13.40
N ALA A 536 -11.53 -34.50 12.82
CA ALA A 536 -12.63 -33.56 13.03
C ALA A 536 -13.22 -33.67 14.47
N PRO A 537 -13.47 -32.53 15.15
CA PRO A 537 -14.12 -32.54 16.46
C PRO A 537 -15.53 -33.12 16.38
N ALA A 538 -16.05 -33.60 17.52
CA ALA A 538 -17.37 -34.25 17.57
C ALA A 538 -18.49 -33.36 17.02
N SER A 539 -18.50 -32.07 17.39
CA SER A 539 -19.49 -31.09 16.92
C SER A 539 -19.52 -30.94 15.40
N ARG A 540 -18.34 -30.99 14.74
CA ARG A 540 -18.23 -30.94 13.29
C ARG A 540 -18.81 -32.19 12.64
N ARG A 541 -18.49 -33.37 13.18
CA ARG A 541 -19.04 -34.66 12.71
C ARG A 541 -20.55 -34.74 12.88
N GLU A 542 -21.08 -34.25 14.00
CA GLU A 542 -22.52 -34.14 14.23
C GLU A 542 -23.19 -33.20 13.24
N GLY A 543 -22.56 -32.05 12.93
CA GLY A 543 -23.04 -31.15 11.88
C GLY A 543 -23.18 -31.84 10.53
N TYR A 544 -22.17 -32.61 10.12
CA TYR A 544 -22.22 -33.42 8.89
C TYR A 544 -23.30 -34.50 8.94
N ALA A 545 -23.36 -35.28 10.02
CA ALA A 545 -24.36 -36.32 10.22
C ALA A 545 -25.79 -35.78 10.07
N LYS A 546 -26.07 -34.62 10.69
CA LYS A 546 -27.35 -33.94 10.56
C LYS A 546 -27.65 -33.57 9.11
N ARG A 547 -26.71 -32.94 8.40
CA ARG A 547 -26.89 -32.51 7.00
C ARG A 547 -27.11 -33.69 6.05
N ILE A 548 -26.41 -34.79 6.28
CA ILE A 548 -26.58 -36.02 5.50
C ILE A 548 -27.98 -36.58 5.74
N VAL A 549 -28.42 -36.69 6.99
CA VAL A 549 -29.77 -37.21 7.29
C VAL A 549 -30.87 -36.30 6.75
N ASP A 550 -30.69 -34.97 6.80
CA ASP A 550 -31.60 -34.01 6.17
C ASP A 550 -31.68 -34.22 4.64
N ASP A 551 -30.55 -34.47 3.96
CA ASP A 551 -30.49 -34.79 2.52
C ASP A 551 -31.15 -36.16 2.20
N LEU A 552 -30.90 -37.20 3.02
CA LEU A 552 -31.53 -38.52 2.87
C LEU A 552 -33.06 -38.44 3.00
N LEU A 553 -33.57 -37.60 3.93
CA LEU A 553 -35.00 -37.33 4.09
C LEU A 553 -35.57 -36.60 2.87
N ALA A 554 -34.90 -35.55 2.40
CA ALA A 554 -35.32 -34.77 1.24
C ALA A 554 -35.42 -35.63 -0.03
N ARG A 555 -34.55 -36.63 -0.17
CA ARG A 555 -34.56 -37.62 -1.27
C ARG A 555 -35.60 -38.72 -1.10
N GLY A 556 -36.21 -38.84 0.08
CA GLY A 556 -37.14 -39.92 0.43
C GLY A 556 -36.48 -41.29 0.60
N TRP A 557 -35.15 -41.35 0.77
CA TRP A 557 -34.38 -42.58 0.99
C TRP A 557 -34.57 -43.14 2.39
N ILE A 558 -34.94 -42.28 3.33
CA ILE A 558 -35.36 -42.66 4.68
C ILE A 558 -36.72 -42.03 4.99
N GLY A 559 -37.47 -42.68 5.88
CA GLY A 559 -38.76 -42.18 6.35
C GLY A 559 -38.98 -42.54 7.83
N THR A 560 -40.15 -42.20 8.34
CA THR A 560 -40.57 -42.58 9.69
C THR A 560 -41.78 -43.52 9.64
N THR A 561 -41.83 -44.48 10.56
CA THR A 561 -42.98 -45.37 10.77
C THR A 561 -43.33 -45.45 12.26
N GLN A 562 -44.55 -45.88 12.57
CA GLN A 562 -44.99 -46.10 13.94
C GLN A 562 -44.47 -47.44 14.44
N VAL A 563 -43.69 -47.41 15.52
CA VAL A 563 -43.06 -48.58 16.12
C VAL A 563 -43.53 -48.73 17.57
N VAL A 564 -43.78 -49.98 17.97
CA VAL A 564 -44.15 -50.31 19.34
C VAL A 564 -42.87 -50.48 20.16
N VAL A 565 -42.64 -49.59 21.11
CA VAL A 565 -41.49 -49.69 22.01
C VAL A 565 -41.96 -50.29 23.35
N PRO A 566 -41.35 -51.39 23.83
CA PRO A 566 -41.67 -51.96 25.14
C PRO A 566 -41.45 -50.93 26.26
N LYS A 567 -42.41 -50.79 27.18
CA LYS A 567 -42.21 -49.96 28.40
C LYS A 567 -41.39 -50.76 29.42
N THR A 568 -40.47 -50.08 30.11
CA THR A 568 -39.68 -50.65 31.21
C THR A 568 -40.46 -50.84 32.52
N ARG A 569 -41.66 -50.23 32.67
CA ARG A 569 -42.56 -50.43 33.83
C ARG A 569 -44.04 -50.35 33.43
N GLY A 570 -44.72 -51.50 33.45
CA GLY A 570 -46.15 -51.68 33.77
C GLY A 570 -47.20 -50.79 33.10
N GLY A 571 -47.20 -50.66 31.77
CA GLY A 571 -48.29 -50.02 31.04
C GLY A 571 -48.25 -50.36 29.55
N GLY A 572 -49.41 -50.28 28.87
CA GLY A 572 -49.60 -50.70 27.47
C GLY A 572 -48.61 -50.13 26.44
N PRO A 573 -48.57 -50.72 25.22
CA PRO A 573 -47.56 -50.47 24.20
C PRO A 573 -47.45 -48.98 23.85
N ASN A 574 -46.23 -48.43 23.93
CA ASN A 574 -45.98 -47.03 23.62
C ASN A 574 -45.63 -46.91 22.13
N ARG A 575 -46.52 -46.32 21.34
CA ARG A 575 -46.27 -46.06 19.92
C ARG A 575 -45.34 -44.86 19.78
N ARG A 576 -44.24 -45.03 19.07
CA ARG A 576 -43.24 -43.98 18.81
C ARG A 576 -42.88 -43.96 17.34
N GLU A 577 -42.33 -42.86 16.86
CA GLU A 577 -41.74 -42.82 15.53
C GLU A 577 -40.37 -43.52 15.52
N GLY A 578 -40.15 -44.35 14.50
CA GLY A 578 -38.89 -45.02 14.20
C GLY A 578 -38.45 -44.72 12.77
N VAL A 579 -37.16 -44.48 12.57
CA VAL A 579 -36.56 -44.31 11.24
C VAL A 579 -36.51 -45.66 10.52
N VAL A 580 -36.82 -45.65 9.23
CA VAL A 580 -36.71 -46.80 8.32
C VAL A 580 -35.97 -46.40 7.05
N VAL A 581 -35.17 -47.32 6.52
CA VAL A 581 -34.41 -47.12 5.28
C VAL A 581 -35.14 -47.78 4.11
N ARG A 582 -35.27 -47.07 2.98
CA ARG A 582 -35.92 -47.56 1.77
C ARG A 582 -34.88 -47.88 0.70
N TRP A 583 -34.18 -49.00 0.84
CA TRP A 583 -33.05 -49.36 -0.04
C TRP A 583 -33.41 -49.33 -1.54
N VAL A 584 -34.63 -49.74 -1.90
CA VAL A 584 -35.10 -49.84 -3.29
C VAL A 584 -35.09 -48.53 -4.08
N VAL A 585 -35.15 -47.37 -3.39
CA VAL A 585 -35.08 -46.04 -4.02
C VAL A 585 -33.70 -45.40 -3.91
N THR A 586 -32.72 -46.13 -3.37
CA THR A 586 -31.32 -45.68 -3.26
C THR A 586 -30.48 -46.24 -4.41
N PRO A 587 -29.29 -45.67 -4.70
CA PRO A 587 -28.31 -46.26 -5.60
C PRO A 587 -27.82 -47.66 -5.19
N TRP A 588 -28.08 -48.08 -3.94
CA TRP A 588 -27.65 -49.36 -3.35
C TRP A 588 -28.82 -50.31 -3.12
N ALA A 589 -29.80 -50.36 -4.03
CA ALA A 589 -30.97 -51.23 -3.90
C ALA A 589 -30.66 -52.73 -3.70
N GLY A 590 -29.48 -53.18 -4.11
CA GLY A 590 -28.97 -54.55 -3.89
C GLY A 590 -27.95 -54.69 -2.75
N ASP A 591 -27.98 -53.82 -1.74
CA ASP A 591 -27.02 -53.89 -0.62
C ASP A 591 -27.06 -55.29 0.05
N PRO A 592 -25.91 -55.98 0.22
CA PRO A 592 -25.87 -57.32 0.78
C PRO A 592 -26.18 -57.37 2.29
N GLN A 593 -26.20 -56.22 2.97
CA GLN A 593 -26.49 -56.11 4.40
C GLN A 593 -27.50 -54.98 4.65
N PRO A 594 -28.77 -55.15 4.24
CA PRO A 594 -29.77 -54.09 4.31
C PRO A 594 -30.20 -53.73 5.74
N GLY A 595 -29.76 -54.50 6.74
CA GLY A 595 -30.13 -54.31 8.15
C GLY A 595 -31.58 -54.69 8.47
N PRO A 596 -31.94 -54.76 9.76
CA PRO A 596 -33.28 -55.17 10.19
C PRO A 596 -34.38 -54.11 10.01
N PHE A 597 -34.03 -52.83 9.82
CA PHE A 597 -35.01 -51.72 9.81
C PHE A 597 -35.22 -51.11 8.42
N VAL A 598 -35.83 -51.90 7.53
CA VAL A 598 -36.12 -51.56 6.13
C VAL A 598 -37.62 -51.36 5.92
N ALA A 599 -38.00 -50.47 5.01
CA ALA A 599 -39.38 -50.22 4.61
C ALA A 599 -39.68 -50.64 3.17
#